data_AF-A0ABD7K2E1-F1
#
_entry.id   AF-A0ABD7K2E1-F1
#
_cell.length_a   1.000
_cell.length_b   1.000
_cell.length_c   1.000
_cell.angle_alpha   90.00
_cell.angle_beta   90.00
_cell.angle_gamma   90.00
#
_symmetry.space_group_name_H-M   'P 1'
#
loop_
_entity.id
_entity.type
_entity.pdbx_description
1 polymer ?
#
loop_
_entity_poly.entity_id
_entity_poly.type
_entity_poly.pdbx_seq_one_letter_code
_entity_poly.pdbx_strand_id
1 'polypeptide(L)'
;METEINEIEIDIALEQRADYITSKELKDGTATSDFFDEIISTLLKKQTTLIVGPRGCGKTHMMRYASILCKDDVKKPLAIYVSFNRYYRLEPMLISRANAINLFHTWVLSRIIVAAHETLAEQDEVFSEDELQEALEYIDISDLQNLIAKLERSLPLTQDELDLANSITLHTTKKIIDNHTSLGNRPRAILLLDDAALTLTPEYMAEFFEIFRSIKSPYISPKASVYPGTTEYGARFHPTQEGGFEHVWLSVSSPHYIETMLSIAAHRIPDFSSIPDEIRQYLAYAAFGIPRAYLHMIMEFQRKKFSTVQQGLNRIVQSHTEARIEEFLTLAIKAPKLKTIIEQGNALFSKLVLLLKEFNDKLAPSGTKQLLIGITGIKDQPMVERMFNLLIEAGLLYPVAEKVSHGEDRKYDRYTPHIAALLHERAFSAKARGWSARIVVDKINQKTSRQPLRRSVSSLFSSEELSSLKFDLPACSTCGKERITATQKYCHHCGAELLDSSTFETCMSLPLHEVPGLTKWTVAKLKQELPRFKTIGDLLSVQDPGTELRKIHRVGQARAEKIIRLVTSFVDEFLQ
;
A
#
# COMPACT_ATOMS: atom_id res chain seq x y z
N MET A 1 -13.61 -13.59 29.35
CA MET A 1 -12.43 -14.32 28.84
C MET A 1 -12.38 -14.43 27.33
N GLU A 2 -13.26 -15.17 26.61
CA GLU A 2 -13.25 -15.15 25.12
C GLU A 2 -13.57 -13.76 24.53
N THR A 3 -14.32 -12.91 25.25
CA THR A 3 -14.70 -11.56 24.83
C THR A 3 -13.59 -10.51 24.93
N GLU A 4 -12.76 -10.53 25.99
CA GLU A 4 -11.62 -9.59 26.16
C GLU A 4 -10.46 -9.92 25.20
N ILE A 5 -10.22 -11.21 24.96
CA ILE A 5 -9.16 -11.68 24.06
C ILE A 5 -9.43 -11.23 22.61
N ASN A 6 -10.69 -11.10 22.21
CA ASN A 6 -11.09 -10.66 20.85
C ASN A 6 -11.01 -9.13 20.65
N GLU A 7 -11.03 -8.33 21.72
CA GLU A 7 -10.90 -6.87 21.62
C GLU A 7 -9.46 -6.46 21.35
N ILE A 8 -8.51 -7.13 21.99
CA ILE A 8 -7.06 -6.95 21.84
C ILE A 8 -6.61 -7.23 20.40
N GLU A 9 -7.18 -8.23 19.71
CA GLU A 9 -6.75 -8.58 18.35
C GLU A 9 -7.06 -7.49 17.31
N ILE A 10 -8.16 -6.76 17.50
CA ILE A 10 -8.55 -5.64 16.61
C ILE A 10 -7.71 -4.38 16.92
N ASP A 11 -7.43 -4.11 18.20
CA ASP A 11 -6.65 -2.93 18.58
C ASP A 11 -5.20 -3.06 18.11
N ILE A 12 -4.62 -4.27 18.20
CA ILE A 12 -3.28 -4.57 17.66
C ILE A 12 -3.20 -4.36 16.13
N ALA A 13 -4.23 -4.78 15.38
CA ALA A 13 -4.25 -4.62 13.93
C ALA A 13 -4.34 -3.14 13.52
N LEU A 14 -5.06 -2.32 14.30
CA LEU A 14 -5.22 -0.88 14.06
C LEU A 14 -3.99 -0.08 14.51
N GLU A 15 -3.41 -0.37 15.67
CA GLU A 15 -2.22 0.31 16.23
C GLU A 15 -0.98 0.21 15.32
N GLN A 16 -0.88 -0.83 14.49
CA GLN A 16 0.26 -1.03 13.60
C GLN A 16 0.22 -0.17 12.33
N ARG A 17 -0.92 0.46 12.00
CA ARG A 17 -1.00 1.34 10.84
C ARG A 17 -0.51 2.72 11.21
N ALA A 18 0.39 3.25 10.38
CA ALA A 18 0.88 4.60 10.54
C ALA A 18 -0.26 5.62 10.56
N ASP A 19 -1.36 5.43 9.83
CA ASP A 19 -2.52 6.34 9.82
C ASP A 19 -3.16 6.61 11.19
N TYR A 20 -3.06 5.65 12.12
CA TYR A 20 -3.72 5.70 13.43
C TYR A 20 -2.78 6.04 14.59
N ILE A 21 -1.48 6.23 14.32
CA ILE A 21 -0.48 6.60 15.34
C ILE A 21 -0.49 8.11 15.54
N THR A 22 -0.53 8.59 16.79
CA THR A 22 -0.45 10.04 17.05
C THR A 22 0.92 10.62 16.68
N SER A 23 1.02 11.92 16.42
CA SER A 23 2.30 12.54 16.04
C SER A 23 3.38 12.35 17.12
N LYS A 24 2.99 12.36 18.40
CA LYS A 24 3.90 12.12 19.53
C LYS A 24 4.41 10.69 19.56
N GLU A 25 3.52 9.70 19.50
CA GLU A 25 3.89 8.28 19.45
C GLU A 25 4.71 7.95 18.21
N LEU A 26 4.43 8.63 17.09
CA LEU A 26 5.18 8.44 15.85
C LEU A 26 6.62 8.91 16.04
N LYS A 27 6.84 10.08 16.65
CA LYS A 27 8.18 10.63 16.91
C LYS A 27 8.96 9.77 17.91
N ASP A 28 8.34 9.42 19.03
CA ASP A 28 8.98 8.66 20.11
C ASP A 28 9.22 7.19 19.71
N GLY A 29 8.33 6.62 18.89
CA GLY A 29 8.38 5.23 18.43
C GLY A 29 9.08 5.03 17.08
N THR A 30 9.80 6.03 16.56
CA THR A 30 10.60 5.91 15.33
C THR A 30 12.01 5.49 15.67
N ALA A 31 12.40 4.30 15.20
CA ALA A 31 13.80 3.90 15.15
C ALA A 31 14.49 4.62 13.97
N THR A 32 15.48 5.46 14.26
CA THR A 32 16.33 6.06 13.21
C THR A 32 17.46 5.11 12.82
N SER A 33 17.83 5.13 11.55
CA SER A 33 18.97 4.41 10.99
C SER A 33 19.48 5.19 9.76
N ASP A 34 20.72 4.95 9.34
CA ASP A 34 21.31 5.63 8.17
C ASP A 34 20.40 5.54 6.93
N PHE A 35 19.77 4.37 6.72
CA PHE A 35 18.81 4.14 5.64
C PHE A 35 17.56 5.01 5.78
N PHE A 36 17.00 5.09 6.99
CA PHE A 36 15.81 5.90 7.25
C PHE A 36 16.12 7.40 7.08
N ASP A 37 17.25 7.86 7.62
CA ASP A 37 17.66 9.25 7.57
C ASP A 37 17.97 9.72 6.13
N GLU A 38 18.51 8.83 5.29
CA GLU A 38 18.70 9.11 3.86
C GLU A 38 17.35 9.35 3.14
N ILE A 39 16.34 8.52 3.41
CA ILE A 39 15.00 8.68 2.83
C ILE A 39 14.37 9.99 3.28
N ILE A 40 14.43 10.29 4.58
CA ILE A 40 13.91 11.56 5.12
C ILE A 40 14.64 12.75 4.47
N SER A 41 15.96 12.69 4.36
CA SER A 41 16.75 13.71 3.67
C SER A 41 16.29 13.88 2.21
N THR A 42 16.05 12.80 1.48
CA THR A 42 15.51 12.86 0.12
C THR A 42 14.12 13.49 0.06
N LEU A 43 13.23 13.20 1.02
CA LEU A 43 11.90 13.83 1.09
C LEU A 43 11.98 15.35 1.32
N LEU A 44 12.99 15.79 2.06
CA LEU A 44 13.24 17.20 2.33
C LEU A 44 14.01 17.92 1.20
N LYS A 45 14.40 17.25 0.11
CA LYS A 45 15.03 17.90 -1.06
C LYS A 45 14.01 18.59 -1.97
N LYS A 46 14.50 19.49 -2.82
CA LYS A 46 13.71 20.19 -3.86
C LYS A 46 13.29 19.31 -5.03
N GLN A 47 13.97 18.17 -5.24
CA GLN A 47 13.67 17.25 -6.32
C GLN A 47 12.26 16.67 -6.16
N THR A 48 11.54 16.47 -7.26
CA THR A 48 10.32 15.67 -7.27
C THR A 48 10.70 14.21 -7.02
N THR A 49 10.07 13.54 -6.05
CA THR A 49 10.43 12.16 -5.70
C THR A 49 9.20 11.27 -5.63
N LEU A 50 9.34 10.07 -6.19
CA LEU A 50 8.38 8.99 -6.08
C LEU A 50 8.93 7.96 -5.08
N ILE A 51 8.21 7.76 -3.98
CA ILE A 51 8.56 6.77 -2.97
C ILE A 51 8.00 5.42 -3.40
N VAL A 52 8.88 4.45 -3.63
CA VAL A 52 8.52 3.13 -4.15
C VAL A 52 8.80 2.06 -3.09
N GLY A 53 7.80 1.21 -2.84
CA GLY A 53 7.96 0.03 -2.01
C GLY A 53 6.64 -0.71 -1.83
N PRO A 54 6.68 -1.98 -1.39
CA PRO A 54 5.47 -2.76 -1.20
C PRO A 54 4.62 -2.18 -0.06
N ARG A 55 3.41 -2.70 0.08
CA ARG A 55 2.51 -2.28 1.15
C ARG A 55 3.12 -2.62 2.53
N GLY A 56 3.01 -1.68 3.48
CA GLY A 56 3.47 -1.87 4.86
C GLY A 56 4.98 -1.72 5.09
N CYS A 57 5.77 -1.30 4.08
CA CYS A 57 7.20 -1.04 4.25
C CYS A 57 7.53 0.28 4.99
N GLY A 58 6.54 1.16 5.22
CA GLY A 58 6.71 2.39 6.00
C GLY A 58 6.60 3.71 5.23
N LYS A 59 6.14 3.72 3.97
CA LYS A 59 5.97 4.96 3.15
C LYS A 59 5.23 6.08 3.90
N THR A 60 4.02 5.78 4.39
CA THR A 60 3.20 6.68 5.21
C THR A 60 3.92 7.15 6.46
N HIS A 61 4.58 6.23 7.17
CA HIS A 61 5.34 6.54 8.38
C HIS A 61 6.46 7.56 8.08
N MET A 62 7.23 7.35 7.02
CA MET A 62 8.32 8.24 6.60
C MET A 62 7.80 9.62 6.19
N MET A 63 6.69 9.70 5.43
CA MET A 63 6.09 10.97 5.06
C MET A 63 5.58 11.74 6.28
N ARG A 64 4.83 11.09 7.18
CA ARG A 64 4.36 11.72 8.43
C ARG A 64 5.50 12.12 9.35
N TYR A 65 6.56 11.32 9.43
CA TYR A 65 7.76 11.69 10.20
C TYR A 65 8.44 12.93 9.60
N ALA A 66 8.56 13.01 8.27
CA ALA A 66 9.10 14.18 7.60
C ALA A 66 8.26 15.44 7.86
N SER A 67 6.93 15.33 7.88
CA SER A 67 6.06 16.48 8.19
C SER A 67 6.24 16.97 9.63
N ILE A 68 6.31 16.05 10.60
CA ILE A 68 6.59 16.37 12.00
C ILE A 68 7.95 17.05 12.16
N LEU A 69 9.00 16.53 11.52
CA LEU A 69 10.33 17.13 11.56
C LEU A 69 10.39 18.54 11.01
N CYS A 70 9.58 18.85 10.00
CA CYS A 70 9.45 20.18 9.43
C CYS A 70 8.65 21.11 10.34
N LYS A 71 7.60 20.62 10.98
CA LYS A 71 6.78 21.39 11.93
C LYS A 71 7.67 22.03 13.00
N ASP A 72 8.55 21.24 13.60
CA ASP A 72 9.43 21.63 14.72
C ASP A 72 10.59 22.58 14.36
N ASP A 73 10.83 22.86 13.06
CA ASP A 73 11.98 23.68 12.62
C ASP A 73 11.59 24.64 11.48
N VAL A 74 11.50 25.94 11.79
CA VAL A 74 11.14 27.00 10.84
C VAL A 74 12.08 27.07 9.63
N LYS A 75 13.33 26.62 9.76
CA LYS A 75 14.30 26.59 8.64
C LYS A 75 13.98 25.50 7.61
N LYS A 76 13.11 24.54 7.96
CA LYS A 76 12.66 23.48 7.08
C LYS A 76 11.41 23.92 6.30
N PRO A 77 11.14 23.29 5.14
CA PRO A 77 9.98 23.64 4.32
C PRO A 77 8.65 23.43 5.07
N LEU A 78 7.60 24.15 4.64
CA LEU A 78 6.23 23.85 5.03
C LEU A 78 5.86 22.47 4.47
N ALA A 79 5.66 21.48 5.34
CA ALA A 79 5.43 20.10 4.93
C ALA A 79 3.95 19.76 4.94
N ILE A 80 3.31 19.87 3.77
CA ILE A 80 1.89 19.64 3.58
C ILE A 80 1.68 18.15 3.31
N TYR A 81 1.21 17.42 4.32
CA TYR A 81 0.87 16.00 4.19
C TYR A 81 -0.57 15.83 3.74
N VAL A 82 -0.79 15.08 2.64
CA VAL A 82 -2.11 14.82 2.08
C VAL A 82 -2.23 13.34 1.81
N SER A 83 -3.20 12.67 2.43
CA SER A 83 -3.57 11.32 2.02
C SER A 83 -4.60 11.40 0.89
N PHE A 84 -4.56 10.50 -0.08
CA PHE A 84 -5.59 10.33 -1.11
C PHE A 84 -6.31 8.98 -1.04
N ASN A 85 -6.25 8.31 0.11
CA ASN A 85 -6.83 6.98 0.32
C ASN A 85 -8.33 6.83 -0.07
N ARG A 86 -9.10 7.92 -0.20
CA ARG A 86 -10.53 7.90 -0.58
C ARG A 86 -10.83 8.19 -2.05
N TYR A 87 -9.82 8.34 -2.91
CA TYR A 87 -10.02 8.70 -4.33
C TYR A 87 -10.95 7.72 -5.07
N TYR A 88 -10.94 6.44 -4.68
CA TYR A 88 -11.78 5.39 -5.24
C TYR A 88 -13.29 5.69 -5.13
N ARG A 89 -13.70 6.52 -4.15
CA ARG A 89 -15.12 6.87 -3.96
C ARG A 89 -15.65 7.73 -5.08
N LEU A 90 -14.76 8.34 -5.85
CA LEU A 90 -15.08 9.13 -7.03
C LEU A 90 -15.22 8.24 -8.27
N GLU A 91 -14.72 6.99 -8.26
CA GLU A 91 -14.72 6.09 -9.44
C GLU A 91 -16.12 5.94 -10.08
N PRO A 92 -17.24 5.78 -9.33
CA PRO A 92 -18.58 5.71 -9.93
C PRO A 92 -18.97 6.95 -10.74
N MET A 93 -18.34 8.10 -10.48
CA MET A 93 -18.59 9.33 -11.22
C MET A 93 -18.07 9.26 -12.66
N LEU A 94 -17.03 8.45 -12.94
CA LEU A 94 -16.53 8.25 -14.30
C LEU A 94 -17.60 7.72 -15.26
N ILE A 95 -18.51 6.91 -14.73
CA ILE A 95 -19.62 6.32 -15.49
C ILE A 95 -20.82 7.27 -15.48
N SER A 96 -21.12 7.87 -14.33
CA SER A 96 -22.37 8.59 -14.12
C SER A 96 -22.34 10.08 -14.49
N ARG A 97 -21.17 10.70 -14.67
CA ARG A 97 -21.03 12.16 -14.90
C ARG A 97 -20.05 12.51 -16.01
N ALA A 98 -20.47 13.38 -16.93
CA ALA A 98 -19.61 13.84 -18.03
C ALA A 98 -18.40 14.69 -17.57
N ASN A 99 -18.49 15.37 -16.43
CA ASN A 99 -17.43 16.23 -15.88
C ASN A 99 -16.62 15.54 -14.76
N ALA A 100 -16.62 14.21 -14.69
CA ALA A 100 -15.98 13.44 -13.62
C ALA A 100 -14.48 13.75 -13.43
N ILE A 101 -13.74 13.96 -14.52
CA ILE A 101 -12.31 14.31 -14.47
C ILE A 101 -12.10 15.68 -13.82
N ASN A 102 -12.88 16.69 -14.20
CA ASN A 102 -12.80 18.01 -13.59
C ASN A 102 -13.13 17.95 -12.08
N LEU A 103 -14.16 17.19 -11.70
CA LEU A 103 -14.53 17.02 -10.29
C LEU A 103 -13.44 16.26 -9.50
N PHE A 104 -12.74 15.32 -10.13
CA PHE A 104 -11.57 14.67 -9.54
C PHE A 104 -10.41 15.66 -9.35
N HIS A 105 -10.13 16.52 -10.33
CA HIS A 105 -9.13 17.59 -10.19
C HIS A 105 -9.47 18.52 -9.04
N THR A 106 -10.72 19.00 -8.99
CA THR A 106 -11.21 19.81 -7.87
C THR A 106 -11.00 19.09 -6.55
N TRP A 107 -11.39 17.82 -6.44
CA TRP A 107 -11.20 17.05 -5.20
C TRP A 107 -9.72 16.96 -4.77
N VAL A 108 -8.80 16.66 -5.69
CA VAL A 108 -7.36 16.60 -5.39
C VAL A 108 -6.83 17.95 -4.90
N LEU A 109 -7.16 19.03 -5.61
CA LEU A 109 -6.70 20.37 -5.31
C LEU A 109 -7.30 20.91 -4.00
N SER A 110 -8.59 20.66 -3.75
CA SER A 110 -9.26 21.01 -2.51
C SER A 110 -8.63 20.30 -1.31
N ARG A 111 -8.30 19.01 -1.43
CA ARG A 111 -7.60 18.25 -0.38
C ARG A 111 -6.23 18.84 -0.06
N ILE A 112 -5.49 19.31 -1.08
CA ILE A 112 -4.20 19.98 -0.89
C ILE A 112 -4.36 21.32 -0.18
N ILE A 113 -5.37 22.12 -0.56
CA ILE A 113 -5.68 23.40 0.08
C ILE A 113 -6.04 23.20 1.55
N VAL A 114 -6.94 22.25 1.86
CA VAL A 114 -7.33 21.94 3.24
C VAL A 114 -6.11 21.53 4.07
N ALA A 115 -5.28 20.63 3.55
CA ALA A 115 -4.07 20.20 4.24
C ALA A 115 -3.05 21.34 4.43
N ALA A 116 -2.93 22.26 3.47
CA ALA A 116 -2.06 23.43 3.60
C ALA A 116 -2.51 24.34 4.74
N HIS A 117 -3.82 24.58 4.83
CA HIS A 117 -4.43 25.36 5.89
C HIS A 117 -4.25 24.71 7.27
N GLU A 118 -4.56 23.41 7.39
CA GLU A 118 -4.36 22.64 8.62
C GLU A 118 -2.89 22.66 9.06
N THR A 119 -1.94 22.50 8.13
CA THR A 119 -0.51 22.53 8.42
C THR A 119 -0.05 23.88 8.97
N LEU A 120 -0.64 24.98 8.49
CA LEU A 120 -0.35 26.32 8.99
C LEU A 120 -1.00 26.56 10.35
N ALA A 121 -2.29 26.23 10.50
CA ALA A 121 -3.03 26.40 11.75
C ALA A 121 -2.47 25.57 12.91
N GLU A 122 -1.76 24.49 12.59
CA GLU A 122 -1.06 23.63 13.55
C GLU A 122 0.26 24.20 14.09
N GLN A 123 0.76 25.32 13.55
CA GLN A 123 1.99 25.96 14.04
C GLN A 123 1.75 26.65 15.38
N ASP A 124 2.82 26.84 16.17
CA ASP A 124 2.73 27.53 17.47
C ASP A 124 2.45 29.03 17.34
N GLU A 125 2.57 29.59 16.14
CA GLU A 125 2.31 30.98 15.83
C GLU A 125 0.79 31.23 15.73
N VAL A 126 0.33 32.32 16.37
CA VAL A 126 -1.09 32.69 16.36
C VAL A 126 -1.32 33.64 15.19
N PHE A 127 -2.05 33.17 14.19
CA PHE A 127 -2.47 33.98 13.05
C PHE A 127 -3.84 34.59 13.30
N SER A 128 -4.04 35.82 12.87
CA SER A 128 -5.36 36.46 12.87
C SER A 128 -6.28 35.82 11.83
N GLU A 129 -7.59 35.95 12.04
CA GLU A 129 -8.58 35.43 11.09
C GLU A 129 -8.45 36.09 9.70
N ASP A 130 -8.15 37.39 9.66
CA ASP A 130 -7.92 38.13 8.41
C ASP A 130 -6.70 37.60 7.63
N GLU A 131 -5.58 37.33 8.32
CA GLU A 131 -4.38 36.75 7.69
C GLU A 131 -4.65 35.36 7.11
N LEU A 132 -5.41 34.53 7.84
CA LEU A 132 -5.79 33.19 7.38
C LEU A 132 -6.75 33.25 6.18
N GLN A 133 -7.72 34.17 6.20
CA GLN A 133 -8.65 34.37 5.09
C GLN A 133 -7.93 34.90 3.83
N GLU A 134 -7.02 35.86 3.99
CA GLU A 134 -6.20 36.36 2.87
C GLU A 134 -5.32 35.25 2.30
N ALA A 135 -4.68 34.45 3.18
CA ALA A 135 -3.86 33.32 2.74
C ALA A 135 -4.65 32.25 1.97
N LEU A 136 -5.94 32.10 2.26
CA LEU A 136 -6.89 31.22 1.57
C LEU A 136 -7.54 31.85 0.34
N GLU A 137 -7.18 33.07 -0.04
CA GLU A 137 -7.84 33.80 -1.14
C GLU A 137 -9.35 33.97 -0.91
N TYR A 138 -9.75 34.16 0.37
CA TYR A 138 -11.13 34.30 0.84
C TYR A 138 -12.03 33.08 0.53
N ILE A 139 -11.45 31.92 0.28
CA ILE A 139 -12.19 30.65 0.20
C ILE A 139 -12.52 30.19 1.62
N ASP A 140 -13.81 29.97 1.89
CA ASP A 140 -14.25 29.37 3.15
C ASP A 140 -13.82 27.90 3.22
N ILE A 141 -13.05 27.59 4.27
CA ILE A 141 -12.51 26.25 4.49
C ILE A 141 -13.60 25.20 4.79
N SER A 142 -14.68 25.60 5.47
CA SER A 142 -15.82 24.74 5.79
C SER A 142 -16.58 24.37 4.51
N ASP A 143 -16.76 25.32 3.61
CA ASP A 143 -17.39 25.04 2.31
C ASP A 143 -16.53 24.10 1.47
N LEU A 144 -15.21 24.26 1.50
CA LEU A 144 -14.28 23.38 0.82
C LEU A 144 -14.31 21.94 1.38
N GLN A 145 -14.39 21.80 2.70
CA GLN A 145 -14.56 20.50 3.38
C GLN A 145 -15.92 19.85 3.03
N ASN A 146 -16.99 20.64 2.98
CA ASN A 146 -18.32 20.17 2.58
C ASN A 146 -18.32 19.69 1.11
N LEU A 147 -17.67 20.42 0.22
CA LEU A 147 -17.49 20.03 -1.19
C LEU A 147 -16.77 18.69 -1.30
N ILE A 148 -15.64 18.52 -0.59
CA ILE A 148 -14.90 17.24 -0.54
C ILE A 148 -15.82 16.11 -0.06
N ALA A 149 -16.56 16.32 1.03
CA ALA A 149 -17.45 15.30 1.59
C ALA A 149 -18.60 14.92 0.63
N LYS A 150 -19.14 15.88 -0.13
CA LYS A 150 -20.17 15.63 -1.15
C LYS A 150 -19.61 14.84 -2.34
N LEU A 151 -18.42 15.20 -2.81
CA LEU A 151 -17.74 14.48 -3.89
C LEU A 151 -17.44 13.02 -3.49
N GLU A 152 -16.91 12.79 -2.29
CA GLU A 152 -16.64 11.45 -1.74
C GLU A 152 -17.91 10.60 -1.54
N ARG A 153 -19.11 11.22 -1.55
CA ARG A 153 -20.40 10.53 -1.46
C ARG A 153 -21.15 10.51 -2.79
N SER A 154 -20.54 11.01 -3.87
CA SER A 154 -21.17 11.17 -5.18
C SER A 154 -22.50 11.95 -5.13
N LEU A 155 -22.64 12.88 -4.18
CA LEU A 155 -23.85 13.71 -4.02
C LEU A 155 -23.91 14.80 -5.10
N PRO A 156 -25.11 15.25 -5.52
CA PRO A 156 -25.25 16.39 -6.41
C PRO A 156 -24.74 17.66 -5.72
N LEU A 157 -24.16 18.55 -6.51
CA LEU A 157 -23.66 19.85 -6.06
C LEU A 157 -24.69 20.94 -6.34
N THR A 158 -24.81 21.92 -5.45
CA THR A 158 -25.58 23.14 -5.70
C THR A 158 -24.85 24.06 -6.67
N GLN A 159 -25.50 25.14 -7.14
CA GLN A 159 -24.84 26.10 -8.03
C GLN A 159 -23.64 26.77 -7.34
N ASP A 160 -23.80 27.23 -6.09
CA ASP A 160 -22.72 27.86 -5.32
C ASP A 160 -21.52 26.90 -5.14
N GLU A 161 -21.79 25.61 -4.92
CA GLU A 161 -20.75 24.58 -4.80
C GLU A 161 -20.04 24.29 -6.13
N LEU A 162 -20.75 24.40 -7.25
CA LEU A 162 -20.15 24.30 -8.58
C LEU A 162 -19.28 25.54 -8.88
N ASP A 163 -19.73 26.72 -8.48
CA ASP A 163 -18.97 27.96 -8.65
C ASP A 163 -17.69 27.93 -7.80
N LEU A 164 -17.78 27.43 -6.56
CA LEU A 164 -16.62 27.12 -5.74
C LEU A 164 -15.72 26.08 -6.42
N ALA A 165 -16.27 24.95 -6.87
CA ALA A 165 -15.48 23.91 -7.54
C ALA A 165 -14.71 24.43 -8.77
N ASN A 166 -15.30 25.36 -9.52
CA ASN A 166 -14.69 26.00 -10.69
C ASN A 166 -13.60 27.02 -10.32
N SER A 167 -13.65 27.63 -9.13
CA SER A 167 -12.62 28.57 -8.65
C SER A 167 -11.34 27.85 -8.19
N ILE A 168 -11.46 26.57 -7.79
CA ILE A 168 -10.34 25.72 -7.41
C ILE A 168 -9.58 25.26 -8.66
N THR A 169 -8.48 25.95 -8.94
CA THR A 169 -7.58 25.64 -10.07
C THR A 169 -6.16 25.43 -9.59
N LEU A 170 -5.31 24.82 -10.44
CA LEU A 170 -3.87 24.70 -10.17
C LEU A 170 -3.20 26.04 -9.84
N HIS A 171 -3.66 27.14 -10.46
CA HIS A 171 -3.14 28.48 -10.17
C HIS A 171 -3.52 28.93 -8.76
N THR A 172 -4.81 28.85 -8.42
CA THR A 172 -5.34 29.20 -7.10
C THR A 172 -4.66 28.38 -6.01
N THR A 173 -4.54 27.06 -6.19
CA THR A 173 -3.89 26.17 -5.23
C THR A 173 -2.42 26.52 -5.01
N LYS A 174 -1.65 26.81 -6.08
CA LYS A 174 -0.25 27.26 -5.92
C LYS A 174 -0.16 28.56 -5.14
N LYS A 175 -1.01 29.53 -5.48
CA LYS A 175 -1.05 30.83 -4.80
C LYS A 175 -1.34 30.66 -3.31
N ILE A 176 -2.33 29.85 -2.95
CA ILE A 176 -2.65 29.53 -1.55
C ILE A 176 -1.46 28.87 -0.84
N ILE A 177 -0.80 27.89 -1.46
CA ILE A 177 0.38 27.25 -0.86
C ILE A 177 1.51 28.27 -0.64
N ASP A 178 1.77 29.14 -1.62
CA ASP A 178 2.80 30.17 -1.52
C ASP A 178 2.46 31.21 -0.43
N ASN A 179 1.19 31.62 -0.32
CA ASN A 179 0.71 32.48 0.76
C ASN A 179 0.90 31.83 2.14
N HIS A 180 0.49 30.56 2.30
CA HIS A 180 0.65 29.82 3.56
C HIS A 180 2.14 29.61 3.90
N THR A 181 2.98 29.36 2.90
CA THR A 181 4.42 29.23 3.07
C THR A 181 5.04 30.54 3.56
N SER A 182 4.60 31.66 3.00
CA SER A 182 5.07 33.01 3.36
C SER A 182 4.59 33.41 4.75
N LEU A 183 3.31 33.19 5.05
CA LEU A 183 2.69 33.50 6.33
C LEU A 183 3.32 32.68 7.47
N GLY A 184 3.59 31.39 7.24
CA GLY A 184 4.30 30.53 8.20
C GLY A 184 5.81 30.72 8.23
N ASN A 185 6.35 31.77 7.60
CA ASN A 185 7.79 32.10 7.53
C ASN A 185 8.69 30.94 7.06
N ARG A 186 8.19 30.10 6.15
CA ARG A 186 8.91 28.92 5.65
C ARG A 186 9.62 29.25 4.32
N PRO A 187 10.79 28.63 4.04
CA PRO A 187 11.56 28.96 2.83
C PRO A 187 10.92 28.44 1.53
N ARG A 188 10.07 27.41 1.61
CA ARG A 188 9.41 26.71 0.49
C ARG A 188 8.40 25.70 1.06
N ALA A 189 7.56 25.11 0.22
CA ALA A 189 6.71 23.98 0.56
C ALA A 189 7.22 22.64 0.01
N ILE A 190 6.94 21.56 0.73
CA ILE A 190 6.93 20.19 0.20
C ILE A 190 5.52 19.64 0.29
N LEU A 191 5.05 19.00 -0.79
CA LEU A 191 3.79 18.26 -0.77
C LEU A 191 4.11 16.79 -0.58
N LEU A 192 3.61 16.18 0.47
CA LEU A 192 3.77 14.76 0.80
C LEU A 192 2.45 14.06 0.50
N LEU A 193 2.30 13.61 -0.75
CA LEU A 193 1.08 13.04 -1.30
C LEU A 193 1.08 11.52 -1.10
N ASP A 194 0.44 11.06 -0.04
CA ASP A 194 0.37 9.65 0.32
C ASP A 194 -0.87 8.95 -0.24
N ASP A 195 -0.77 7.62 -0.42
CA ASP A 195 -1.79 6.78 -1.06
C ASP A 195 -2.33 7.34 -2.38
N ALA A 196 -1.47 8.05 -3.11
CA ALA A 196 -1.85 8.78 -4.31
C ALA A 196 -2.01 7.89 -5.55
N ALA A 197 -1.39 6.70 -5.53
CA ALA A 197 -1.18 5.90 -6.73
C ALA A 197 -1.68 4.45 -6.56
N LEU A 198 -2.92 4.33 -6.11
CA LEU A 198 -3.60 3.06 -5.93
C LEU A 198 -4.39 2.70 -7.18
N THR A 199 -4.69 1.42 -7.30
CA THR A 199 -4.47 0.66 -8.53
C THR A 199 -5.70 0.46 -9.39
N LEU A 200 -6.78 1.15 -9.03
CA LEU A 200 -8.13 0.76 -9.39
C LEU A 200 -8.68 1.56 -10.55
N THR A 201 -8.14 2.77 -10.78
CA THR A 201 -8.71 3.70 -11.76
C THR A 201 -7.60 4.39 -12.57
N PRO A 202 -7.10 3.76 -13.65
CA PRO A 202 -6.04 4.30 -14.51
C PRO A 202 -6.27 5.73 -14.99
N GLU A 203 -7.52 6.09 -15.26
CA GLU A 203 -7.94 7.41 -15.70
C GLU A 203 -7.58 8.47 -14.65
N TYR A 204 -7.99 8.25 -13.40
CA TYR A 204 -7.65 9.15 -12.31
C TYR A 204 -6.16 9.16 -11.99
N MET A 205 -5.45 8.04 -12.19
CA MET A 205 -4.00 8.01 -11.99
C MET A 205 -3.26 8.89 -12.99
N ALA A 206 -3.60 8.82 -14.28
CA ALA A 206 -3.01 9.68 -15.30
C ALA A 206 -3.25 11.17 -15.00
N GLU A 207 -4.48 11.51 -14.61
CA GLU A 207 -4.88 12.88 -14.25
C GLU A 207 -4.20 13.35 -12.96
N PHE A 208 -4.05 12.48 -11.97
CA PHE A 208 -3.30 12.79 -10.75
C PHE A 208 -1.84 13.12 -11.05
N PHE A 209 -1.17 12.33 -11.91
CA PHE A 209 0.22 12.61 -12.26
C PHE A 209 0.38 13.86 -13.13
N GLU A 210 -0.64 14.26 -13.88
CA GLU A 210 -0.68 15.56 -14.52
C GLU A 210 -0.73 16.71 -13.50
N ILE A 211 -1.55 16.60 -12.44
CA ILE A 211 -1.58 17.55 -11.32
C ILE A 211 -0.23 17.54 -10.60
N PHE A 212 0.31 16.37 -10.26
CA PHE A 212 1.59 16.20 -9.58
C PHE A 212 2.75 16.87 -10.32
N ARG A 213 2.80 16.71 -11.65
CA ARG A 213 3.77 17.37 -12.52
C ARG A 213 3.56 18.87 -12.54
N SER A 214 2.31 19.30 -12.70
CA SER A 214 1.96 20.70 -12.94
C SER A 214 1.99 21.56 -11.69
N ILE A 215 1.77 20.99 -10.49
CA ILE A 215 1.79 21.72 -9.21
C ILE A 215 3.21 22.11 -8.78
N LYS A 216 4.22 21.43 -9.30
CA LYS A 216 5.63 21.76 -9.07
C LYS A 216 5.92 23.23 -9.40
N SER A 217 6.71 23.87 -8.54
CA SER A 217 7.26 25.21 -8.75
C SER A 217 8.67 25.29 -8.13
N PRO A 218 9.41 26.39 -8.31
CA PRO A 218 10.68 26.60 -7.60
C PRO A 218 10.55 26.54 -6.06
N TYR A 219 9.35 26.80 -5.54
CA TYR A 219 9.02 26.84 -4.12
C TYR A 219 8.12 25.68 -3.68
N ILE A 220 7.56 24.89 -4.59
CA ILE A 220 6.68 23.75 -4.28
C ILE A 220 7.31 22.48 -4.85
N SER A 221 7.72 21.57 -3.96
CA SER A 221 8.35 20.30 -4.37
C SER A 221 7.47 19.11 -4.00
N PRO A 222 6.75 18.51 -4.97
CA PRO A 222 5.84 17.42 -4.68
C PRO A 222 6.57 16.08 -4.54
N LYS A 223 6.05 15.23 -3.65
CA LYS A 223 6.48 13.87 -3.34
C LYS A 223 5.25 12.97 -3.36
N ALA A 224 5.32 11.80 -3.97
CA ALA A 224 4.19 10.88 -4.02
C ALA A 224 4.62 9.44 -3.68
N SER A 225 3.79 8.70 -2.97
CA SER A 225 3.98 7.25 -2.79
C SER A 225 3.37 6.50 -3.98
N VAL A 226 4.13 5.56 -4.54
CA VAL A 226 3.75 4.80 -5.75
C VAL A 226 4.06 3.32 -5.65
N TYR A 227 3.38 2.54 -6.50
CA TYR A 227 3.51 1.09 -6.57
C TYR A 227 4.00 0.65 -7.97
N PRO A 228 5.05 -0.18 -8.05
CA PRO A 228 5.72 -0.45 -9.33
C PRO A 228 4.88 -1.29 -10.30
N GLY A 229 3.98 -2.13 -9.79
CA GLY A 229 3.23 -3.10 -10.57
C GLY A 229 2.04 -2.54 -11.29
N THR A 230 1.56 -1.37 -10.89
CA THR A 230 0.13 -1.15 -11.00
C THR A 230 -0.23 0.33 -11.12
N THR A 231 0.62 1.23 -10.61
CA THR A 231 0.57 2.66 -10.92
C THR A 231 0.70 2.89 -12.42
N GLU A 232 -0.27 3.62 -12.99
CA GLU A 232 -0.28 4.07 -14.38
C GLU A 232 -0.06 5.58 -14.44
N TYR A 233 1.08 5.99 -14.98
CA TYR A 233 1.50 7.40 -15.00
C TYR A 233 0.81 8.25 -16.07
N GLY A 234 0.17 7.62 -17.05
CA GLY A 234 -0.33 8.29 -18.25
C GLY A 234 0.77 8.72 -19.23
N ALA A 235 0.37 9.19 -20.42
CA ALA A 235 1.30 9.57 -21.47
C ALA A 235 2.04 10.90 -21.22
N ARG A 236 1.53 11.72 -20.29
CA ARG A 236 2.02 13.08 -20.01
C ARG A 236 3.01 13.16 -18.85
N PHE A 237 3.23 12.06 -18.14
CA PHE A 237 4.19 11.99 -17.04
C PHE A 237 5.24 10.92 -17.32
N HIS A 238 6.51 11.32 -17.28
CA HIS A 238 7.65 10.45 -17.48
C HIS A 238 8.48 10.39 -16.19
N PRO A 239 8.26 9.38 -15.33
CA PRO A 239 8.85 9.33 -13.99
C PRO A 239 10.38 9.52 -13.95
N THR A 240 11.10 8.94 -14.93
CA THR A 240 12.56 8.97 -15.00
C THR A 240 13.14 10.32 -15.43
N GLN A 241 12.34 11.17 -16.06
CA GLN A 241 12.74 12.50 -16.52
C GLN A 241 12.24 13.60 -15.57
N GLU A 242 11.12 13.36 -14.89
CA GLU A 242 10.39 14.38 -14.14
C GLU A 242 10.59 14.28 -12.62
N GLY A 243 11.07 13.13 -12.14
CA GLY A 243 11.38 12.88 -10.73
C GLY A 243 12.50 11.86 -10.50
N GLY A 244 12.78 11.59 -9.23
CA GLY A 244 13.64 10.50 -8.79
C GLY A 244 12.82 9.41 -8.11
N PHE A 245 13.25 8.15 -8.25
CA PHE A 245 12.69 7.04 -7.49
C PHE A 245 13.50 6.84 -6.21
N GLU A 246 12.83 6.83 -5.07
CA GLU A 246 13.41 6.48 -3.77
C GLU A 246 12.83 5.14 -3.32
N HIS A 247 13.68 4.11 -3.27
CA HIS A 247 13.26 2.75 -2.96
C HIS A 247 13.36 2.51 -1.45
N VAL A 248 12.22 2.48 -0.77
CA VAL A 248 12.19 2.43 0.70
C VAL A 248 12.07 1.01 1.27
N TRP A 249 12.12 -0.01 0.41
CA TRP A 249 12.07 -1.39 0.86
C TRP A 249 13.44 -1.88 1.32
N LEU A 250 13.56 -2.13 2.63
CA LEU A 250 14.81 -2.56 3.25
C LEU A 250 15.24 -3.95 2.76
N SER A 251 16.42 -4.02 2.13
CA SER A 251 16.95 -5.29 1.63
C SER A 251 17.40 -6.22 2.76
N VAL A 252 17.01 -7.49 2.70
CA VAL A 252 17.54 -8.56 3.58
C VAL A 252 19.04 -8.82 3.42
N SER A 253 19.66 -8.29 2.36
CA SER A 253 21.10 -8.37 2.14
C SER A 253 21.86 -7.15 2.68
N SER A 254 21.15 -6.14 3.21
CA SER A 254 21.78 -4.97 3.82
C SER A 254 22.53 -5.37 5.11
N PRO A 255 23.76 -4.86 5.33
CA PRO A 255 24.47 -5.08 6.60
C PRO A 255 23.69 -4.62 7.84
N HIS A 256 22.87 -3.57 7.69
CA HIS A 256 22.06 -3.00 8.78
C HIS A 256 20.64 -3.56 8.86
N TYR A 257 20.34 -4.63 8.10
CA TYR A 257 18.99 -5.21 8.03
C TYR A 257 18.44 -5.60 9.40
N ILE A 258 19.16 -6.50 10.08
CA ILE A 258 18.72 -7.05 11.38
C ILE A 258 18.67 -5.95 12.43
N GLU A 259 19.72 -5.14 12.52
CA GLU A 259 19.79 -4.01 13.45
C GLU A 259 18.57 -3.08 13.32
N THR A 260 18.25 -2.67 12.10
CA THR A 260 17.11 -1.78 11.82
C THR A 260 15.79 -2.44 12.21
N MET A 261 15.55 -3.69 11.79
CA MET A 261 14.30 -4.39 12.07
C MET A 261 14.11 -4.61 13.59
N LEU A 262 15.16 -5.03 14.30
CA LEU A 262 15.13 -5.22 15.76
C LEU A 262 14.88 -3.90 16.49
N SER A 263 15.51 -2.81 16.06
CA SER A 263 15.30 -1.48 16.65
C SER A 263 13.85 -1.02 16.51
N ILE A 264 13.23 -1.21 15.33
CA ILE A 264 11.82 -0.87 15.12
C ILE A 264 10.91 -1.63 16.10
N ALA A 265 11.12 -2.93 16.28
CA ALA A 265 10.31 -3.72 17.22
C ALA A 265 10.59 -3.36 18.68
N ALA A 266 11.84 -3.09 19.04
CA ALA A 266 12.20 -2.71 20.41
C ALA A 266 11.47 -1.43 20.90
N HIS A 267 11.23 -0.47 20.00
CA HIS A 267 10.50 0.77 20.34
C HIS A 267 8.99 0.60 20.40
N ARG A 268 8.43 -0.46 19.79
CA ARG A 268 6.97 -0.60 19.61
C ARG A 268 6.35 -1.79 20.31
N ILE A 269 7.15 -2.80 20.65
CA ILE A 269 6.68 -4.04 21.25
C ILE A 269 7.03 -4.06 22.74
N PRO A 270 6.02 -4.08 23.63
CA PRO A 270 6.24 -4.33 25.06
C PRO A 270 6.93 -5.67 25.29
N ASP A 271 7.83 -5.73 26.27
CA ASP A 271 8.57 -6.95 26.64
C ASP A 271 9.32 -7.61 25.46
N PHE A 272 9.71 -6.85 24.43
CA PHE A 272 10.49 -7.37 23.30
C PHE A 272 11.76 -8.09 23.77
N SER A 273 12.41 -7.58 24.82
CA SER A 273 13.60 -8.14 25.45
C SER A 273 13.40 -9.55 26.04
N SER A 274 12.16 -10.00 26.26
CA SER A 274 11.85 -11.34 26.77
C SER A 274 11.87 -12.44 25.71
N ILE A 275 11.76 -12.08 24.43
CA ILE A 275 11.76 -13.03 23.31
C ILE A 275 13.21 -13.45 23.02
N PRO A 276 13.55 -14.74 22.87
CA PRO A 276 14.91 -15.16 22.50
C PRO A 276 15.42 -14.49 21.21
N ASP A 277 16.69 -14.10 21.18
CA ASP A 277 17.27 -13.31 20.09
C ASP A 277 17.18 -14.02 18.73
N GLU A 278 17.42 -15.34 18.70
CA GLU A 278 17.29 -16.14 17.49
C GLU A 278 15.86 -16.15 16.92
N ILE A 279 14.84 -15.99 17.77
CA ILE A 279 13.44 -15.90 17.36
C ILE A 279 13.15 -14.52 16.78
N ARG A 280 13.69 -13.47 17.41
CA ARG A 280 13.57 -12.09 16.90
C ARG A 280 14.19 -11.98 15.51
N GLN A 281 15.39 -12.52 15.30
CA GLN A 281 16.07 -12.54 14.01
C GLN A 281 15.33 -13.40 12.98
N TYR A 282 14.85 -14.58 13.37
CA TYR A 282 14.09 -15.47 12.49
C TYR A 282 12.84 -14.79 11.93
N LEU A 283 12.06 -14.14 12.81
CA LEU A 283 10.86 -13.41 12.40
C LEU A 283 11.19 -12.12 11.65
N ALA A 284 12.33 -11.46 11.95
CA ALA A 284 12.80 -10.32 11.17
C ALA A 284 13.09 -10.74 9.72
N TYR A 285 13.78 -11.86 9.51
CA TYR A 285 13.98 -12.40 8.17
C TYR A 285 12.66 -12.80 7.50
N ALA A 286 11.76 -13.46 8.23
CA ALA A 286 10.44 -13.80 7.70
C ALA A 286 9.68 -12.55 7.22
N ALA A 287 9.80 -11.42 7.92
CA ALA A 287 9.10 -10.18 7.58
C ALA A 287 9.61 -9.49 6.32
N PHE A 288 10.76 -9.93 5.80
CA PHE A 288 11.25 -9.54 4.49
C PHE A 288 11.35 -8.02 4.27
N GLY A 289 11.85 -7.28 5.27
CA GLY A 289 12.01 -5.83 5.21
C GLY A 289 10.70 -5.04 5.29
N ILE A 290 9.61 -5.67 5.75
CA ILE A 290 8.29 -5.05 5.96
C ILE A 290 8.06 -4.90 7.47
N PRO A 291 8.26 -3.70 8.06
CA PRO A 291 8.13 -3.48 9.50
C PRO A 291 6.76 -3.89 10.07
N ARG A 292 5.67 -3.58 9.35
CA ARG A 292 4.31 -3.96 9.77
C ARG A 292 4.17 -5.48 9.95
N ALA A 293 4.70 -6.25 9.00
CA ALA A 293 4.68 -7.71 9.08
C ALA A 293 5.51 -8.21 10.28
N TYR A 294 6.64 -7.57 10.55
CA TYR A 294 7.50 -7.96 11.67
C TYR A 294 6.82 -7.75 13.02
N LEU A 295 6.24 -6.57 13.25
CA LEU A 295 5.49 -6.24 14.47
C LEU A 295 4.34 -7.23 14.67
N HIS A 296 3.55 -7.49 13.62
CA HIS A 296 2.46 -8.46 13.66
C HIS A 296 2.93 -9.86 14.10
N MET A 297 3.96 -10.40 13.45
CA MET A 297 4.45 -11.74 13.76
C MET A 297 5.05 -11.85 15.16
N ILE A 298 5.71 -10.80 15.65
CA ILE A 298 6.25 -10.75 17.02
C ILE A 298 5.11 -10.77 18.04
N MET A 299 4.06 -9.99 17.83
CA MET A 299 2.89 -9.96 18.71
C MET A 299 2.14 -11.29 18.70
N GLU A 300 2.00 -11.92 17.53
CA GLU A 300 1.41 -13.26 17.42
C GLU A 300 2.24 -14.30 18.20
N PHE A 301 3.57 -14.19 18.14
CA PHE A 301 4.47 -15.06 18.91
C PHE A 301 4.30 -14.88 20.42
N GLN A 302 4.19 -13.63 20.92
CA GLN A 302 4.01 -13.33 22.35
C GLN A 302 2.71 -13.89 22.94
N ARG A 303 1.68 -14.13 22.11
CA ARG A 303 0.42 -14.75 22.56
C ARG A 303 0.61 -16.18 23.07
N LYS A 304 1.74 -16.84 22.77
CA LYS A 304 2.10 -18.20 23.22
C LYS A 304 0.99 -19.25 22.98
N LYS A 305 0.17 -19.09 21.93
CA LYS A 305 -0.91 -20.01 21.55
C LYS A 305 -0.38 -21.25 20.80
N PHE A 306 0.70 -21.87 21.29
CA PHE A 306 1.34 -23.03 20.67
C PHE A 306 2.02 -23.94 21.70
N SER A 307 2.06 -25.25 21.42
CA SER A 307 2.64 -26.24 22.35
C SER A 307 4.17 -26.27 22.30
N THR A 308 4.76 -25.94 21.15
CA THR A 308 6.22 -25.85 20.98
C THR A 308 6.59 -24.61 20.17
N VAL A 309 7.78 -24.04 20.43
CA VAL A 309 8.29 -22.86 19.70
C VAL A 309 8.35 -23.12 18.19
N GLN A 310 8.75 -24.32 17.77
CA GLN A 310 8.78 -24.71 16.37
C GLN A 310 7.40 -24.69 15.72
N GLN A 311 6.40 -25.26 16.39
CA GLN A 311 5.03 -25.24 15.89
C GLN A 311 4.51 -23.81 15.78
N GLY A 312 4.78 -22.97 16.78
CA GLY A 312 4.42 -21.55 16.77
C GLY A 312 5.03 -20.82 15.58
N LEU A 313 6.35 -20.92 15.39
CA LEU A 313 7.05 -20.25 14.30
C LEU A 313 6.63 -20.73 12.92
N ASN A 314 6.42 -22.03 12.72
CA ASN A 314 5.91 -22.56 11.46
C ASN A 314 4.51 -22.02 11.14
N ARG A 315 3.61 -21.98 12.13
CA ARG A 315 2.26 -21.45 11.98
C ARG A 315 2.26 -19.97 11.62
N ILE A 316 3.04 -19.16 12.34
CA ILE A 316 3.14 -17.71 12.10
C ILE A 316 3.68 -17.43 10.69
N VAL A 317 4.77 -18.10 10.29
CA VAL A 317 5.37 -17.94 8.96
C VAL A 317 4.43 -18.41 7.86
N GLN A 318 3.73 -19.53 8.06
CA GLN A 318 2.74 -20.04 7.12
C GLN A 318 1.59 -19.05 6.95
N SER A 319 0.98 -18.62 8.05
CA SER A 319 -0.14 -17.67 8.02
C SER A 319 0.26 -16.35 7.38
N HIS A 320 1.46 -15.85 7.66
CA HIS A 320 1.99 -14.65 7.00
C HIS A 320 2.17 -14.85 5.49
N THR A 321 2.72 -15.99 5.07
CA THR A 321 2.92 -16.30 3.64
C THR A 321 1.59 -16.41 2.91
N GLU A 322 0.63 -17.14 3.48
CA GLU A 322 -0.74 -17.28 2.94
C GLU A 322 -1.41 -15.91 2.80
N ALA A 323 -1.32 -15.06 3.82
CA ALA A 323 -1.88 -13.71 3.77
C ALA A 323 -1.23 -12.81 2.70
N ARG A 324 0.08 -12.95 2.44
CA ARG A 324 0.75 -12.22 1.34
C ARG A 324 0.28 -12.71 -0.04
N ILE A 325 0.13 -14.02 -0.20
CA ILE A 325 -0.36 -14.62 -1.45
C ILE A 325 -1.82 -14.23 -1.67
N GLU A 326 -2.65 -14.25 -0.63
CA GLU A 326 -4.03 -13.79 -0.69
C GLU A 326 -4.12 -12.32 -1.10
N GLU A 327 -3.32 -11.43 -0.49
CA GLU A 327 -3.27 -10.02 -0.90
C GLU A 327 -2.92 -9.87 -2.39
N PHE A 328 -1.93 -10.62 -2.89
CA PHE A 328 -1.59 -10.63 -4.30
C PHE A 328 -2.73 -11.12 -5.19
N LEU A 329 -3.42 -12.20 -4.81
CA LEU A 329 -4.56 -12.74 -5.56
C LEU A 329 -5.78 -11.81 -5.53
N THR A 330 -5.98 -11.03 -4.46
CA THR A 330 -7.06 -10.04 -4.42
C THR A 330 -6.88 -8.94 -5.46
N LEU A 331 -5.66 -8.69 -5.95
CA LEU A 331 -5.43 -7.79 -7.09
C LEU A 331 -6.19 -8.24 -8.34
N ALA A 332 -6.50 -9.52 -8.50
CA ALA A 332 -7.27 -10.03 -9.63
C ALA A 332 -8.76 -9.68 -9.50
N ILE A 333 -9.25 -9.47 -8.28
CA ILE A 333 -10.61 -8.98 -8.01
C ILE A 333 -10.64 -7.46 -8.23
N LYS A 334 -9.61 -6.77 -7.73
CA LYS A 334 -9.46 -5.30 -7.78
C LYS A 334 -9.20 -4.77 -9.20
N ALA A 335 -8.39 -5.48 -9.98
CA ALA A 335 -8.08 -5.18 -11.36
C ALA A 335 -8.35 -6.42 -12.23
N PRO A 336 -9.64 -6.73 -12.55
CA PRO A 336 -10.01 -7.91 -13.32
C PRO A 336 -9.23 -8.06 -14.61
N LYS A 337 -8.86 -6.94 -15.26
CA LYS A 337 -8.02 -6.87 -16.46
C LYS A 337 -6.67 -7.58 -16.35
N LEU A 338 -6.15 -7.77 -15.14
CA LEU A 338 -4.85 -8.40 -14.87
C LEU A 338 -4.98 -9.83 -14.35
N LYS A 339 -6.19 -10.41 -14.28
CA LYS A 339 -6.45 -11.69 -13.61
C LYS A 339 -5.52 -12.82 -14.07
N THR A 340 -5.41 -13.08 -15.36
CA THR A 340 -4.55 -14.13 -15.93
C THR A 340 -3.08 -13.89 -15.57
N ILE A 341 -2.61 -12.64 -15.63
CA ILE A 341 -1.24 -12.26 -15.28
C ILE A 341 -0.98 -12.55 -13.79
N ILE A 342 -1.94 -12.24 -12.92
CA ILE A 342 -1.85 -12.45 -11.47
C ILE A 342 -1.85 -13.94 -11.12
N GLU A 343 -2.78 -14.72 -11.68
CA GLU A 343 -2.86 -16.16 -11.44
C GLU A 343 -1.57 -16.88 -11.89
N GLN A 344 -1.05 -16.54 -13.07
CA GLN A 344 0.24 -17.05 -13.55
C GLN A 344 1.42 -16.55 -12.70
N GLY A 345 1.36 -15.31 -12.20
CA GLY A 345 2.34 -14.77 -11.26
C GLY A 345 2.42 -15.56 -9.96
N ASN A 346 1.29 -16.04 -9.43
CA ASN A 346 1.28 -16.86 -8.21
C ASN A 346 1.92 -18.23 -8.45
N ALA A 347 1.61 -18.86 -9.59
CA ALA A 347 2.24 -20.11 -10.00
C ALA A 347 3.75 -19.94 -10.20
N LEU A 348 4.17 -18.86 -10.86
CA LEU A 348 5.57 -18.49 -11.02
C LEU A 348 6.27 -18.31 -9.67
N PHE A 349 5.69 -17.53 -8.76
CA PHE A 349 6.26 -17.29 -7.44
C PHE A 349 6.52 -18.60 -6.69
N SER A 350 5.52 -19.49 -6.65
CA SER A 350 5.64 -20.82 -6.06
C SER A 350 6.78 -21.64 -6.69
N LYS A 351 6.87 -21.61 -8.03
CA LYS A 351 7.95 -22.27 -8.78
C LYS A 351 9.33 -21.71 -8.43
N LEU A 352 9.47 -20.39 -8.32
CA LEU A 352 10.74 -19.73 -7.96
C LEU A 352 11.21 -20.11 -6.55
N VAL A 353 10.29 -20.17 -5.59
CA VAL A 353 10.59 -20.60 -4.20
C VAL A 353 11.11 -22.03 -4.19
N LEU A 354 10.44 -22.96 -4.88
CA LEU A 354 10.85 -24.36 -4.97
C LEU A 354 12.21 -24.53 -5.65
N LEU A 355 12.43 -23.84 -6.78
CA LEU A 355 13.72 -23.88 -7.49
C LEU A 355 14.88 -23.40 -6.62
N LEU A 356 14.66 -22.36 -5.81
CA LEU A 356 15.69 -21.82 -4.93
C LEU A 356 15.92 -22.72 -3.70
N LYS A 357 14.88 -23.34 -3.15
CA LYS A 357 14.99 -24.39 -2.13
C LYS A 357 15.85 -25.56 -2.62
N GLU A 358 15.55 -26.12 -3.80
CA GLU A 358 16.33 -27.21 -4.38
C GLU A 358 17.79 -26.82 -4.63
N PHE A 359 18.04 -25.57 -5.03
CA PHE A 359 19.39 -25.07 -5.22
C PHE A 359 20.14 -24.95 -3.88
N ASN A 360 19.49 -24.45 -2.82
CA ASN A 360 20.07 -24.37 -1.49
C ASN A 360 20.35 -25.74 -0.86
N ASP A 361 19.48 -26.73 -1.09
CA ASP A 361 19.73 -28.11 -0.65
C ASP A 361 21.03 -28.68 -1.25
N LYS A 362 21.35 -28.31 -2.49
CA LYS A 362 22.62 -28.69 -3.15
C LYS A 362 23.83 -27.90 -2.62
N LEU A 363 23.62 -26.69 -2.11
CA LEU A 363 24.69 -25.86 -1.51
C LEU A 363 24.95 -26.18 -0.05
N ALA A 364 24.02 -26.85 0.64
CA ALA A 364 24.18 -27.17 2.06
C ALA A 364 25.52 -27.86 2.42
N PRO A 365 26.07 -28.81 1.63
CA PRO A 365 27.37 -29.40 1.91
C PRO A 365 28.56 -28.44 1.79
N SER A 366 28.44 -27.36 1.01
CA SER A 366 29.52 -26.38 0.81
C SER A 366 29.51 -25.25 1.84
N GLY A 367 28.53 -25.24 2.76
CA GLY A 367 28.40 -24.20 3.80
C GLY A 367 28.09 -22.81 3.23
N THR A 368 27.46 -22.76 2.05
CA THR A 368 27.04 -21.51 1.39
C THR A 368 25.53 -21.51 1.18
N LYS A 369 24.95 -20.31 1.03
CA LYS A 369 23.54 -20.11 0.71
C LYS A 369 23.34 -19.35 -0.59
N GLN A 370 22.12 -19.36 -1.11
CA GLN A 370 21.69 -18.49 -2.19
C GLN A 370 20.30 -17.91 -1.89
N LEU A 371 20.15 -16.60 -2.07
CA LEU A 371 18.89 -15.87 -2.01
C LEU A 371 18.49 -15.25 -3.36
N LEU A 372 19.42 -15.22 -4.32
CA LEU A 372 19.28 -14.52 -5.58
C LEU A 372 18.93 -15.49 -6.72
N ILE A 373 17.89 -15.12 -7.46
CA ILE A 373 17.55 -15.70 -8.76
C ILE A 373 17.82 -14.63 -9.81
N GLY A 374 18.65 -14.95 -10.80
CA GLY A 374 18.92 -14.09 -11.96
C GLY A 374 18.13 -14.59 -13.15
N ILE A 375 17.33 -13.71 -13.77
CA ILE A 375 16.43 -14.05 -14.86
C ILE A 375 16.76 -13.20 -16.09
N THR A 376 16.90 -13.84 -17.26
CA THR A 376 17.04 -13.15 -18.56
C THR A 376 15.73 -13.15 -19.34
N GLY A 377 15.55 -12.11 -20.16
CA GLY A 377 14.45 -12.01 -21.12
C GLY A 377 13.15 -11.42 -20.57
N ILE A 378 13.14 -10.87 -19.35
CA ILE A 378 11.94 -10.25 -18.76
C ILE A 378 11.51 -9.03 -19.57
N LYS A 379 12.45 -8.13 -19.87
CA LYS A 379 12.19 -6.87 -20.60
C LYS A 379 11.82 -7.05 -22.06
N ASP A 380 12.07 -8.24 -22.60
CA ASP A 380 11.70 -8.60 -23.97
C ASP A 380 10.22 -8.98 -24.07
N GLN A 381 9.54 -9.18 -22.92
CA GLN A 381 8.16 -9.67 -22.81
C GLN A 381 7.35 -8.76 -21.85
N PRO A 382 6.62 -7.76 -22.37
CA PRO A 382 5.94 -6.75 -21.53
C PRO A 382 4.97 -7.32 -20.49
N MET A 383 4.22 -8.38 -20.82
CA MET A 383 3.30 -9.02 -19.87
C MET A 383 4.03 -9.75 -18.74
N VAL A 384 5.21 -10.32 -19.04
CA VAL A 384 6.07 -10.94 -18.02
C VAL A 384 6.67 -9.84 -17.14
N GLU A 385 7.17 -8.75 -17.72
CA GLU A 385 7.65 -7.60 -16.93
C GLU A 385 6.55 -7.06 -16.00
N ARG A 386 5.32 -6.90 -16.49
CA ARG A 386 4.17 -6.49 -15.67
C ARG A 386 3.89 -7.48 -14.55
N MET A 387 3.95 -8.78 -14.81
CA MET A 387 3.81 -9.84 -13.79
C MET A 387 4.83 -9.70 -12.66
N PHE A 388 6.11 -9.49 -13.00
CA PHE A 388 7.17 -9.30 -12.01
C PHE A 388 6.96 -8.03 -11.18
N ASN A 389 6.53 -6.93 -11.81
CA ASN A 389 6.26 -5.69 -11.09
C ASN A 389 5.08 -5.84 -10.11
N LEU A 390 4.04 -6.60 -10.45
CA LEU A 390 2.93 -6.92 -9.53
C LEU A 390 3.40 -7.79 -8.35
N LEU A 391 4.29 -8.76 -8.60
CA LEU A 391 4.91 -9.56 -7.54
C LEU A 391 5.79 -8.71 -6.60
N ILE A 392 6.51 -7.72 -7.13
CA ILE A 392 7.30 -6.77 -6.33
C ILE A 392 6.39 -5.93 -5.44
N GLU A 393 5.31 -5.42 -6.01
CA GLU A 393 4.33 -4.60 -5.30
C GLU A 393 3.66 -5.31 -4.13
N ALA A 394 3.29 -6.59 -4.33
CA ALA A 394 2.75 -7.44 -3.26
C ALA A 394 3.80 -7.84 -2.21
N GLY A 395 5.07 -7.46 -2.41
CA GLY A 395 6.18 -7.82 -1.54
C GLY A 395 6.68 -9.25 -1.71
N LEU A 396 6.22 -9.99 -2.73
CA LEU A 396 6.58 -11.39 -2.96
C LEU A 396 7.98 -11.54 -3.58
N LEU A 397 8.45 -10.55 -4.35
CA LEU A 397 9.78 -10.53 -4.97
C LEU A 397 10.51 -9.21 -4.69
N TYR A 398 11.74 -9.27 -4.18
CA TYR A 398 12.60 -8.10 -4.01
C TYR A 398 13.51 -7.90 -5.22
N PRO A 399 13.48 -6.76 -5.94
CA PRO A 399 14.39 -6.49 -7.04
C PRO A 399 15.74 -5.97 -6.53
N VAL A 400 16.84 -6.54 -7.01
CA VAL A 400 18.20 -6.10 -6.64
C VAL A 400 18.77 -5.20 -7.73
N ALA A 401 18.97 -3.92 -7.40
CA ALA A 401 19.32 -2.86 -8.35
C ALA A 401 20.70 -3.01 -9.02
N GLU A 402 21.66 -3.63 -8.33
CA GLU A 402 23.01 -3.82 -8.86
C GLU A 402 22.99 -4.68 -10.14
N LYS A 403 23.55 -4.16 -11.23
CA LYS A 403 23.79 -4.92 -12.47
C LYS A 403 25.26 -5.33 -12.50
N VAL A 404 25.57 -6.57 -12.14
CA VAL A 404 26.91 -7.11 -12.39
C VAL A 404 26.97 -7.57 -13.84
N SER A 405 27.58 -6.77 -14.70
CA SER A 405 27.87 -7.13 -16.10
C SER A 405 29.09 -8.06 -16.14
N HIS A 406 28.88 -9.33 -16.46
CA HIS A 406 29.96 -10.28 -16.77
C HIS A 406 30.08 -10.47 -18.30
N GLY A 407 30.25 -9.36 -19.02
CA GLY A 407 30.37 -9.35 -20.49
C GLY A 407 29.07 -9.05 -21.23
N GLU A 408 29.18 -8.79 -22.54
CA GLU A 408 28.12 -8.25 -23.40
C GLU A 408 26.83 -9.10 -23.46
N ASP A 409 26.91 -10.40 -23.18
CA ASP A 409 25.80 -11.37 -23.34
C ASP A 409 25.02 -11.74 -22.06
N ARG A 410 25.29 -11.11 -20.90
CA ARG A 410 24.79 -11.66 -19.61
C ARG A 410 24.26 -10.61 -18.65
N LYS A 411 23.31 -9.79 -19.10
CA LYS A 411 22.50 -8.93 -18.22
C LYS A 411 21.34 -9.75 -17.65
N TYR A 412 21.35 -9.96 -16.34
CA TYR A 412 20.25 -10.61 -15.60
C TYR A 412 19.55 -9.56 -14.74
N ASP A 413 18.22 -9.60 -14.71
CA ASP A 413 17.47 -8.96 -13.63
C ASP A 413 17.46 -9.91 -12.43
N ARG A 414 17.79 -9.40 -11.23
CA ARG A 414 18.02 -10.20 -10.04
C ARG A 414 16.92 -9.99 -9.02
N TYR A 415 16.42 -11.10 -8.46
CA TYR A 415 15.33 -11.08 -7.50
C TYR A 415 15.62 -11.97 -6.29
N THR A 416 15.10 -11.58 -5.13
CA THR A 416 15.00 -12.44 -3.95
C THR A 416 13.53 -12.77 -3.70
N PRO A 417 13.14 -14.06 -3.69
CA PRO A 417 11.81 -14.46 -3.26
C PRO A 417 11.59 -14.18 -1.77
N HIS A 418 10.33 -13.91 -1.40
CA HIS A 418 9.95 -13.66 -0.01
C HIS A 418 10.49 -14.72 0.95
N ILE A 419 11.25 -14.30 1.96
CA ILE A 419 11.94 -15.22 2.85
C ILE A 419 10.98 -16.09 3.66
N ALA A 420 9.83 -15.55 4.11
CA ALA A 420 8.78 -16.37 4.73
C ALA A 420 8.36 -17.59 3.88
N ALA A 421 8.21 -17.44 2.56
CA ALA A 421 7.87 -18.58 1.69
C ALA A 421 9.01 -19.60 1.61
N LEU A 422 10.27 -19.14 1.57
CA LEU A 422 11.45 -20.04 1.63
C LEU A 422 11.55 -20.76 2.98
N LEU A 423 11.21 -20.09 4.09
CA LEU A 423 11.14 -20.67 5.43
C LEU A 423 10.03 -21.72 5.53
N HIS A 424 8.85 -21.41 4.99
CA HIS A 424 7.72 -22.34 4.90
C HIS A 424 8.10 -23.61 4.12
N GLU A 425 8.76 -23.44 2.98
CA GLU A 425 9.29 -24.55 2.15
C GLU A 425 10.56 -25.21 2.72
N ARG A 426 11.04 -24.76 3.89
CA ARG A 426 12.21 -25.28 4.59
C ARG A 426 13.51 -25.22 3.77
N ALA A 427 13.67 -24.19 2.92
CA ALA A 427 14.84 -23.98 2.05
C ALA A 427 16.18 -23.93 2.80
N PHE A 428 16.18 -23.62 4.09
CA PHE A 428 17.38 -23.57 4.93
C PHE A 428 17.45 -24.72 5.94
N SER A 429 16.68 -25.81 5.79
CA SER A 429 16.74 -26.94 6.72
C SER A 429 17.49 -28.16 6.18
N ALA A 430 17.78 -28.22 4.87
CA ALA A 430 18.64 -29.21 4.20
C ALA A 430 18.72 -30.60 4.86
N LYS A 431 17.58 -31.29 4.95
CA LYS A 431 17.41 -32.65 5.54
C LYS A 431 18.11 -32.90 6.88
N ALA A 432 18.46 -31.86 7.63
CA ALA A 432 19.18 -31.98 8.88
C ALA A 432 18.30 -32.65 9.96
N ARG A 433 18.92 -33.43 10.84
CA ARG A 433 18.23 -34.00 12.01
C ARG A 433 18.11 -32.91 13.08
N GLY A 434 16.88 -32.45 13.31
CA GLY A 434 16.55 -31.42 14.30
C GLY A 434 16.37 -30.04 13.67
N TRP A 435 15.42 -29.27 14.22
CA TRP A 435 15.12 -27.91 13.80
C TRP A 435 15.31 -26.96 14.99
N SER A 436 15.94 -25.82 14.75
CA SER A 436 15.93 -24.69 15.68
C SER A 436 15.99 -23.39 14.89
N ALA A 437 15.40 -22.32 15.45
CA ALA A 437 15.44 -20.99 14.84
C ALA A 437 16.90 -20.54 14.59
N ARG A 438 17.79 -20.81 15.56
CA ARG A 438 19.22 -20.50 15.46
C ARG A 438 19.90 -21.15 14.25
N ILE A 439 19.70 -22.46 14.02
CA ILE A 439 20.29 -23.15 12.86
C ILE A 439 19.83 -22.51 11.53
N VAL A 440 18.56 -22.10 11.46
CA VAL A 440 18.01 -21.47 10.26
C VAL A 440 18.61 -20.07 10.06
N VAL A 441 18.68 -19.26 11.12
CA VAL A 441 19.29 -17.92 11.09
C VAL A 441 20.76 -18.01 10.70
N ASP A 442 21.52 -18.94 11.30
CA ASP A 442 22.93 -19.17 10.97
C ASP A 442 23.12 -19.49 9.48
N LYS A 443 22.24 -20.32 8.91
CA LYS A 443 22.26 -20.63 7.47
C LYS A 443 21.88 -19.44 6.58
N ILE A 444 20.92 -18.62 7.00
CA ILE A 444 20.59 -17.38 6.29
C ILE A 444 21.78 -16.41 6.35
N ASN A 445 22.58 -16.43 7.41
CA ASN A 445 23.76 -15.58 7.58
C ASN A 445 25.04 -16.17 6.93
N GLN A 446 24.99 -17.37 6.35
CA GLN A 446 26.14 -17.93 5.62
C GLN A 446 26.53 -17.08 4.42
N LYS A 447 27.78 -17.26 3.98
CA LYS A 447 28.29 -16.61 2.77
C LYS A 447 27.42 -16.97 1.56
N THR A 448 27.04 -15.96 0.80
CA THR A 448 26.29 -16.13 -0.44
C THR A 448 27.18 -16.78 -1.50
N SER A 449 26.65 -17.77 -2.21
CA SER A 449 27.31 -18.35 -3.38
C SER A 449 27.54 -17.29 -4.46
N ARG A 450 28.73 -17.30 -5.08
CA ARG A 450 29.15 -16.29 -6.07
C ARG A 450 28.21 -16.19 -7.26
N GLN A 451 27.56 -17.28 -7.66
CA GLN A 451 26.66 -17.30 -8.80
C GLN A 451 25.20 -17.39 -8.33
N PRO A 452 24.32 -16.47 -8.79
CA PRO A 452 22.88 -16.57 -8.54
C PRO A 452 22.31 -17.81 -9.22
N LEU A 453 21.13 -18.25 -8.77
CA LEU A 453 20.37 -19.25 -9.51
C LEU A 453 19.92 -18.64 -10.84
N ARG A 454 20.50 -19.07 -11.95
CA ARG A 454 20.21 -18.49 -13.28
C ARG A 454 19.05 -19.20 -13.95
N ARG A 455 18.11 -18.43 -14.48
CA ARG A 455 16.99 -18.87 -15.30
C ARG A 455 16.78 -17.90 -16.46
N SER A 456 16.04 -18.32 -17.47
CA SER A 456 15.48 -17.48 -18.53
C SER A 456 13.97 -17.53 -18.48
N VAL A 457 13.28 -16.54 -19.06
CA VAL A 457 11.82 -16.60 -19.25
C VAL A 457 11.42 -17.91 -19.94
N SER A 458 12.14 -18.34 -20.98
CA SER A 458 11.90 -19.62 -21.68
C SER A 458 12.09 -20.87 -20.82
N SER A 459 12.85 -20.80 -19.72
CA SER A 459 13.00 -21.91 -18.78
C SER A 459 11.94 -21.91 -17.67
N LEU A 460 11.34 -20.74 -17.42
CA LEU A 460 10.35 -20.53 -16.36
C LEU A 460 8.93 -20.74 -16.86
N PHE A 461 8.68 -20.50 -18.14
CA PHE A 461 7.37 -20.64 -18.76
C PHE A 461 7.42 -21.62 -19.94
N SER A 462 6.36 -22.40 -20.13
CA SER A 462 6.10 -23.12 -21.37
C SER A 462 5.66 -22.15 -22.47
N SER A 463 5.73 -22.57 -23.73
CA SER A 463 5.20 -21.78 -24.85
C SER A 463 3.69 -21.54 -24.73
N GLU A 464 2.97 -22.52 -24.17
CA GLU A 464 1.53 -22.42 -23.92
C GLU A 464 1.22 -21.38 -22.82
N GLU A 465 1.98 -21.38 -21.72
CA GLU A 465 1.86 -20.40 -20.63
C GLU A 465 2.14 -18.97 -21.12
N LEU A 466 3.16 -18.77 -21.96
CA LEU A 466 3.43 -17.44 -22.53
C LEU A 466 2.33 -16.98 -23.48
N SER A 467 1.77 -17.90 -24.27
CA SER A 467 0.68 -17.59 -25.22
C SER A 467 -0.66 -17.32 -24.54
N SER A 468 -0.86 -17.82 -23.32
CA SER A 468 -2.09 -17.64 -22.57
C SER A 468 -2.13 -16.31 -21.80
N LEU A 469 -0.98 -15.67 -21.59
CA LEU A 469 -0.93 -14.33 -20.99
C LEU A 469 -1.70 -13.33 -21.85
N LYS A 470 -2.74 -12.74 -21.24
CA LYS A 470 -3.60 -11.74 -21.85
C LYS A 470 -4.12 -10.77 -20.81
N PHE A 471 -4.67 -9.66 -21.27
CA PHE A 471 -5.52 -8.81 -20.45
C PHE A 471 -6.95 -9.34 -20.49
N ASP A 472 -7.55 -9.58 -19.32
CA ASP A 472 -8.90 -10.11 -19.19
C ASP A 472 -9.94 -9.00 -19.30
N LEU A 473 -10.50 -8.83 -20.49
CA LEU A 473 -11.48 -7.78 -20.71
C LEU A 473 -12.82 -8.15 -20.07
N PRO A 474 -13.48 -7.23 -19.33
CA PRO A 474 -14.75 -7.53 -18.67
C PRO A 474 -15.82 -7.84 -19.71
N ALA A 475 -16.51 -8.97 -19.53
CA ALA A 475 -17.56 -9.40 -20.44
C ALA A 475 -18.72 -8.38 -20.50
N CYS A 476 -19.52 -8.45 -21.56
CA CYS A 476 -20.72 -7.64 -21.67
C CYS A 476 -21.67 -7.88 -20.50
N SER A 477 -22.05 -6.82 -19.79
CA SER A 477 -22.99 -6.87 -18.66
C SER A 477 -24.39 -7.36 -19.06
N THR A 478 -24.78 -7.18 -20.33
CA THR A 478 -26.10 -7.59 -20.84
C THR A 478 -26.12 -9.04 -21.32
N CYS A 479 -25.10 -9.49 -22.04
CA CYS A 479 -25.13 -10.81 -22.70
C CYS A 479 -23.99 -11.75 -22.32
N GLY A 480 -23.08 -11.34 -21.43
CA GLY A 480 -21.96 -12.15 -20.93
C GLY A 480 -20.87 -12.48 -21.95
N LYS A 481 -20.90 -11.90 -23.16
CA LYS A 481 -19.90 -12.17 -24.20
C LYS A 481 -18.62 -11.37 -23.93
N GLU A 482 -17.47 -12.03 -24.04
CA GLU A 482 -16.15 -11.39 -23.90
C GLU A 482 -15.94 -10.27 -24.91
N ARG A 483 -15.16 -9.25 -24.54
CA ARG A 483 -14.77 -8.19 -25.47
C ARG A 483 -13.65 -8.69 -26.37
N ILE A 484 -13.62 -8.18 -27.60
CA ILE A 484 -12.58 -8.50 -28.58
C ILE A 484 -11.35 -7.62 -28.35
N THR A 485 -11.57 -6.34 -27.99
CA THR A 485 -10.50 -5.37 -27.76
C THR A 485 -10.84 -4.45 -26.58
N ALA A 486 -9.80 -3.91 -25.93
CA ALA A 486 -9.96 -3.01 -24.79
C ALA A 486 -10.67 -1.70 -25.17
N THR A 487 -10.51 -1.25 -26.42
CA THR A 487 -11.12 0.00 -26.94
C THR A 487 -12.55 -0.19 -27.42
N GLN A 488 -13.13 -1.38 -27.26
CA GLN A 488 -14.46 -1.70 -27.74
C GLN A 488 -15.53 -1.03 -26.87
N LYS A 489 -16.22 -0.03 -27.44
CA LYS A 489 -17.31 0.69 -26.74
C LYS A 489 -18.64 -0.05 -26.70
N TYR A 490 -18.91 -0.92 -27.69
CA TYR A 490 -20.19 -1.63 -27.82
C TYR A 490 -19.98 -3.12 -28.02
N CYS A 491 -20.84 -3.94 -27.41
CA CYS A 491 -20.78 -5.39 -27.50
C CYS A 491 -20.99 -5.85 -28.95
N HIS A 492 -20.04 -6.63 -29.47
CA HIS A 492 -20.11 -7.16 -30.83
C HIS A 492 -21.27 -8.16 -31.03
N HIS A 493 -21.81 -8.71 -29.94
CA HIS A 493 -22.88 -9.69 -29.98
C HIS A 493 -24.27 -9.05 -29.79
N CYS A 494 -24.46 -8.21 -28.75
CA CYS A 494 -25.78 -7.65 -28.43
C CYS A 494 -25.94 -6.15 -28.66
N GLY A 495 -24.87 -5.44 -29.08
CA GLY A 495 -24.91 -4.00 -29.33
C GLY A 495 -24.97 -3.11 -28.08
N ALA A 496 -25.09 -3.67 -26.88
CA ALA A 496 -25.08 -2.90 -25.63
C ALA A 496 -23.75 -2.17 -25.42
N GLU A 497 -23.81 -0.97 -24.82
CA GLU A 497 -22.61 -0.25 -24.40
C GLU A 497 -21.85 -1.06 -23.34
N LEU A 498 -20.55 -1.19 -23.55
CA LEU A 498 -19.67 -1.94 -22.68
C LEU A 498 -19.11 -0.99 -21.63
N LEU A 499 -19.69 -1.03 -20.43
CA LEU A 499 -19.18 -0.32 -19.27
C LEU A 499 -18.17 -1.20 -18.53
N ASP A 500 -17.05 -0.61 -18.12
CA ASP A 500 -16.16 -1.26 -17.16
C ASP A 500 -16.83 -1.28 -15.79
N SER A 501 -16.78 -2.43 -15.11
CA SER A 501 -17.37 -2.58 -13.78
C SER A 501 -16.56 -1.78 -12.76
N SER A 502 -17.20 -0.90 -11.99
CA SER A 502 -16.52 -0.14 -10.93
C SER A 502 -15.99 -1.08 -9.84
N THR A 503 -14.72 -0.90 -9.48
CA THR A 503 -14.09 -1.64 -8.38
C THR A 503 -14.72 -1.27 -7.04
N PHE A 504 -15.08 0.00 -6.86
CA PHE A 504 -15.82 0.48 -5.71
C PHE A 504 -17.18 -0.20 -5.58
N GLU A 505 -17.97 -0.25 -6.66
CA GLU A 505 -19.27 -0.95 -6.66
C GLU A 505 -19.10 -2.44 -6.34
N THR A 506 -18.06 -3.08 -6.89
CA THR A 506 -17.71 -4.47 -6.56
C THR A 506 -17.42 -4.63 -5.07
N CYS A 507 -16.59 -3.76 -4.49
CA CYS A 507 -16.31 -3.75 -3.05
C CYS A 507 -17.57 -3.54 -2.21
N MET A 508 -18.44 -2.60 -2.60
CA MET A 508 -19.70 -2.33 -1.89
C MET A 508 -20.66 -3.52 -1.95
N SER A 509 -20.59 -4.33 -3.01
CA SER A 509 -21.41 -5.53 -3.18
C SER A 509 -20.95 -6.73 -2.32
N LEU A 510 -19.73 -6.69 -1.77
CA LEU A 510 -19.19 -7.79 -0.95
C LEU A 510 -20.05 -8.03 0.29
N PRO A 511 -20.23 -9.29 0.72
CA PRO A 511 -21.03 -9.60 1.89
C PRO A 511 -20.42 -8.99 3.16
N LEU A 512 -21.24 -8.26 3.92
CA LEU A 512 -20.80 -7.59 5.16
C LEU A 512 -20.20 -8.57 6.18
N HIS A 513 -20.68 -9.81 6.17
CA HIS A 513 -20.27 -10.84 7.11
C HIS A 513 -18.96 -11.55 6.73
N GLU A 514 -18.41 -11.27 5.54
CA GLU A 514 -17.12 -11.79 5.08
C GLU A 514 -15.97 -10.83 5.39
N VAL A 515 -16.26 -9.65 5.97
CA VAL A 515 -15.23 -8.68 6.36
C VAL A 515 -14.26 -9.32 7.38
N PRO A 516 -12.96 -9.43 7.04
CA PRO A 516 -11.94 -10.01 7.93
C PRO A 516 -11.85 -9.28 9.27
N GLY A 517 -11.66 -10.04 10.35
CA GLY A 517 -11.59 -9.49 11.71
C GLY A 517 -12.93 -9.37 12.42
N LEU A 518 -14.07 -9.62 11.75
CA LEU A 518 -15.34 -9.83 12.43
C LEU A 518 -15.34 -11.16 13.21
N THR A 519 -15.75 -11.12 14.47
CA THR A 519 -15.87 -12.34 15.27
C THR A 519 -17.01 -13.23 14.77
N LYS A 520 -16.92 -14.55 14.99
CA LYS A 520 -18.00 -15.51 14.67
C LYS A 520 -19.34 -15.11 15.30
N TRP A 521 -19.29 -14.56 16.51
CA TRP A 521 -20.48 -14.04 17.20
C TRP A 521 -21.08 -12.83 16.47
N THR A 522 -20.24 -11.85 16.10
CA THR A 522 -20.66 -10.65 15.36
C THR A 522 -21.27 -11.04 14.02
N VAL A 523 -20.63 -11.96 13.28
CA VAL A 523 -21.15 -12.50 12.01
C VAL A 523 -22.52 -13.14 12.18
N ALA A 524 -22.71 -13.98 13.20
CA ALA A 524 -23.99 -14.62 13.46
C ALA A 524 -25.08 -13.57 13.81
N LYS A 525 -24.73 -12.56 14.60
CA LYS A 525 -25.66 -11.50 15.00
C LYS A 525 -26.04 -10.57 13.86
N LEU A 526 -25.09 -10.18 13.02
CA LEU A 526 -25.36 -9.41 11.80
C LEU A 526 -26.35 -10.15 10.89
N LYS A 527 -26.15 -11.46 10.70
CA LYS A 527 -27.06 -12.29 9.88
C LYS A 527 -28.46 -12.43 10.47
N GLN A 528 -28.59 -12.52 11.80
CA GLN A 528 -29.86 -12.78 12.48
C GLN A 528 -30.67 -11.53 12.77
N GLU A 529 -30.01 -10.46 13.23
CA GLU A 529 -30.68 -9.28 13.81
C GLU A 529 -30.64 -8.05 12.88
N LEU A 530 -29.82 -8.07 11.82
CA LEU A 530 -29.77 -7.04 10.78
C LEU A 530 -29.88 -7.62 9.35
N PRO A 531 -30.96 -8.35 9.00
CA PRO A 531 -31.09 -9.03 7.71
C PRO A 531 -31.18 -8.07 6.50
N ARG A 532 -31.43 -6.78 6.73
CA ARG A 532 -31.42 -5.72 5.71
C ARG A 532 -30.00 -5.35 5.27
N PHE A 533 -28.99 -5.57 6.11
CA PHE A 533 -27.60 -5.19 5.86
C PHE A 533 -26.80 -6.41 5.40
N LYS A 534 -26.94 -6.76 4.12
CA LYS A 534 -26.30 -7.95 3.54
C LYS A 534 -24.89 -7.64 3.05
N THR A 535 -24.72 -6.47 2.49
CA THR A 535 -23.50 -6.02 1.85
C THR A 535 -22.83 -4.89 2.64
N ILE A 536 -21.56 -4.64 2.32
CA ILE A 536 -20.83 -3.50 2.89
C ILE A 536 -21.51 -2.17 2.52
N GLY A 537 -21.98 -2.05 1.28
CA GLY A 537 -22.70 -0.87 0.80
C GLY A 537 -23.99 -0.60 1.56
N ASP A 538 -24.74 -1.64 1.96
CA ASP A 538 -25.94 -1.46 2.78
C ASP A 538 -25.63 -0.77 4.11
N LEU A 539 -24.49 -1.10 4.74
CA LEU A 539 -24.11 -0.51 6.02
C LEU A 539 -23.59 0.92 5.86
N LEU A 540 -22.76 1.17 4.86
CA LEU A 540 -22.10 2.47 4.66
C LEU A 540 -23.00 3.52 3.99
N SER A 541 -24.11 3.11 3.38
CA SER A 541 -25.08 4.03 2.77
C SER A 541 -26.03 4.70 3.77
N VAL A 542 -26.10 4.21 5.02
CA VAL A 542 -26.96 4.80 6.05
C VAL A 542 -26.31 6.04 6.65
N GLN A 543 -27.11 7.07 6.95
CA GLN A 543 -26.63 8.32 7.55
C GLN A 543 -25.96 8.10 8.91
N ASP A 544 -26.51 7.23 9.75
CA ASP A 544 -25.94 6.83 11.04
C ASP A 544 -25.91 5.29 11.18
N PRO A 545 -24.83 4.65 10.68
CA PRO A 545 -24.64 3.21 10.83
C PRO A 545 -24.52 2.79 12.31
N GLY A 546 -24.07 3.68 13.19
CA GLY A 546 -23.89 3.40 14.62
C GLY A 546 -25.22 3.16 15.32
N THR A 547 -26.25 3.94 14.98
CA THR A 547 -27.61 3.72 15.49
C THR A 547 -28.23 2.42 14.99
N GLU A 548 -28.00 2.04 13.73
CA GLU A 548 -28.49 0.77 13.19
C GLU A 548 -27.80 -0.44 13.84
N LEU A 549 -26.47 -0.39 14.02
CA LEU A 549 -25.71 -1.45 14.67
C LEU A 549 -26.07 -1.63 16.15
N ARG A 550 -26.45 -0.54 16.85
CA ARG A 550 -26.91 -0.61 18.25
C ARG A 550 -28.26 -1.30 18.43
N LYS A 551 -29.01 -1.58 17.35
CA LYS A 551 -30.22 -2.41 17.42
C LYS A 551 -29.92 -3.89 17.70
N ILE A 552 -28.67 -4.31 17.48
CA ILE A 552 -28.22 -5.67 17.79
C ILE A 552 -28.07 -5.85 19.31
N HIS A 553 -28.64 -6.93 19.84
CA HIS A 553 -28.53 -7.27 21.25
C HIS A 553 -27.06 -7.46 21.66
N ARG A 554 -26.65 -6.71 22.70
CA ARG A 554 -25.25 -6.62 23.22
C ARG A 554 -24.25 -5.92 22.30
N VAL A 555 -24.72 -5.04 21.43
CA VAL A 555 -23.89 -4.07 20.71
C VAL A 555 -24.16 -2.68 21.25
N GLY A 556 -23.30 -2.22 22.17
CA GLY A 556 -23.28 -0.83 22.63
C GLY A 556 -22.51 0.10 21.69
N GLN A 557 -22.44 1.38 22.03
CA GLN A 557 -21.77 2.41 21.23
C GLN A 557 -20.32 2.05 20.84
N ALA A 558 -19.48 1.70 21.81
CA ALA A 558 -18.08 1.35 21.56
C ALA A 558 -17.92 0.19 20.57
N ARG A 559 -18.79 -0.83 20.65
CA ARG A 559 -18.74 -1.99 19.75
C ARG A 559 -19.27 -1.64 18.36
N ALA A 560 -20.30 -0.79 18.27
CA ALA A 560 -20.79 -0.30 16.98
C ALA A 560 -19.72 0.52 16.25
N GLU A 561 -19.05 1.44 16.95
CA GLU A 561 -17.94 2.22 16.40
C GLU A 561 -16.78 1.33 15.95
N LYS A 562 -16.46 0.27 16.70
CA LYS A 562 -15.41 -0.70 16.34
C LYS A 562 -15.76 -1.50 15.09
N ILE A 563 -17.01 -1.94 14.95
CA ILE A 563 -17.50 -2.60 13.72
C ILE A 563 -17.38 -1.64 12.53
N ILE A 564 -17.82 -0.39 12.68
CA ILE A 564 -17.73 0.62 11.61
C ILE A 564 -16.28 0.88 11.23
N ARG A 565 -15.38 1.04 12.20
CA ARG A 565 -13.94 1.22 11.95
C ARG A 565 -13.33 0.03 11.22
N LEU A 566 -13.70 -1.19 11.59
CA LEU A 566 -13.19 -2.40 10.95
C LEU A 566 -13.70 -2.56 9.52
N VAL A 567 -15.00 -2.30 9.28
CA VAL A 567 -15.57 -2.29 7.93
C VAL A 567 -14.95 -1.18 7.08
N THR A 568 -14.82 0.02 7.62
CA THR A 568 -14.20 1.16 6.91
C THR A 568 -12.72 0.88 6.62
N SER A 569 -11.98 0.33 7.58
CA SER A 569 -10.58 -0.07 7.38
C SER A 569 -10.46 -1.18 6.35
N PHE A 570 -11.39 -2.14 6.29
CA PHE A 570 -11.42 -3.16 5.26
C PHE A 570 -11.72 -2.56 3.89
N VAL A 571 -12.68 -1.64 3.78
CA VAL A 571 -12.97 -0.93 2.53
C VAL A 571 -11.76 -0.13 2.06
N ASP A 572 -11.16 0.63 2.96
CA ASP A 572 -9.92 1.34 2.69
C ASP A 572 -8.81 0.34 2.33
N GLU A 573 -8.75 -0.84 2.95
CA GLU A 573 -7.73 -1.84 2.63
C GLU A 573 -7.98 -2.62 1.34
N PHE A 574 -9.23 -2.80 0.95
CA PHE A 574 -9.61 -3.39 -0.32
C PHE A 574 -9.38 -2.38 -1.45
N LEU A 575 -9.57 -1.10 -1.19
CA LEU A 575 -9.49 -0.06 -2.21
C LEU A 575 -8.14 0.68 -2.28
N GLN A 576 -7.29 0.44 -1.28
CA GLN A 576 -5.83 0.53 -1.34
C GLN A 576 -5.25 -0.81 -1.82
#